data_AF-A0A9D1JGG4-F1
#
_entry.id   AF-A0A9D1JGG4-F1
#
_cell.length_a   1.000
_cell.length_b   1.000
_cell.length_c   1.000
_cell.angle_alpha   90.00
_cell.angle_beta   90.00
_cell.angle_gamma   90.00
#
_symmetry.space_group_name_H-M   'P 1'
#
loop_
_entity.id
_entity.type
_entity.pdbx_description
1 polymer ?
#
loop_
_entity_poly.entity_id
_entity_poly.type
_entity_poly.pdbx_seq_one_letter_code
_entity_poly.pdbx_strand_id
1 'polypeptide(L)'
;MPLLDKLDEEKCVKTVWGKLIPEKEAYQYATRQIASFCANLFQVMRILEPDFEKRTSAICEISYMMNMAASSDEYMAGFHDEWNIPEFCEKSSWLGGIFGDSGDEYENMAGRVIQFTRDRVEKELDTCPWDIVGAELCNMTTAMFTANFDLCSASGENEVALNMCEARGCGDCHCRVVAERRDVYGQEKQGWMDHMNQPAMPVHDTPKERRVREGQVMRNGCYSQAFGEEKSMTWAYRWCMEKGWVWCVAFPLIAIRDMAESEEEFERIFKIVFSTAGKNAFIEPFAVEGLRSWLGVPREIGDNDPRLMGGYIKNILDTQLVPNELEAFTQEEVRIRVDTETFNGRFPMAPVEELTLGYETLWHNMVKTMVSTEWSCWFEGKDEDEMQIVVGRRIDKRMI
;
A
#
# COMPACT_ATOMS: atom_id res chain seq x y z
N MET A 1 -1.99 21.27 6.54
CA MET A 1 -1.01 20.59 5.66
C MET A 1 -1.06 21.24 4.30
N PRO A 2 -0.02 21.98 3.86
CA PRO A 2 -0.07 22.80 2.65
C PRO A 2 -0.28 22.05 1.33
N LEU A 3 -0.18 20.72 1.31
CA LEU A 3 -0.41 19.87 0.14
C LEU A 3 -1.77 19.14 0.17
N LEU A 4 -2.37 18.92 1.36
CA LEU A 4 -3.76 18.43 1.44
C LEU A 4 -4.71 19.43 0.81
N ASP A 5 -4.50 20.73 1.06
CA ASP A 5 -5.34 21.81 0.57
C ASP A 5 -5.19 22.01 -0.96
N LYS A 6 -4.04 21.65 -1.54
CA LYS A 6 -3.79 21.82 -2.98
C LYS A 6 -4.65 20.93 -3.87
N LEU A 7 -5.01 19.72 -3.43
CA LEU A 7 -5.92 18.86 -4.21
C LEU A 7 -7.36 19.41 -4.24
N ASP A 8 -7.73 20.29 -3.30
CA ASP A 8 -9.03 20.95 -3.33
C ASP A 8 -9.06 22.13 -4.32
N GLU A 9 -7.90 22.72 -4.62
CA GLU A 9 -7.75 23.85 -5.55
C GLU A 9 -7.35 23.40 -6.97
N GLU A 10 -6.42 22.46 -7.10
CA GLU A 10 -5.89 21.92 -8.36
C GLU A 10 -5.91 20.38 -8.33
N LYS A 11 -6.75 19.76 -9.18
CA LYS A 11 -6.88 18.29 -9.31
C LYS A 11 -5.71 17.65 -10.09
N CYS A 12 -4.48 18.09 -9.82
CA CYS A 12 -3.26 17.57 -10.42
C CYS A 12 -2.03 17.80 -9.54
N VAL A 13 -1.01 16.97 -9.70
CA VAL A 13 0.34 17.17 -9.17
C VAL A 13 1.19 17.85 -10.24
N LYS A 14 1.84 18.96 -9.90
CA LYS A 14 2.76 19.67 -10.80
C LYS A 14 4.21 19.27 -10.53
N THR A 15 4.85 18.68 -11.53
CA THR A 15 6.28 18.34 -11.48
C THR A 15 7.16 19.59 -11.38
N VAL A 16 8.42 19.42 -10.95
CA VAL A 16 9.41 20.51 -10.89
C VAL A 16 9.68 21.18 -12.24
N TRP A 17 9.38 20.50 -13.36
CA TRP A 17 9.50 21.04 -14.72
C TRP A 17 8.17 21.56 -15.28
N GLY A 18 7.12 21.63 -14.46
CA GLY A 18 5.85 22.26 -14.81
C GLY A 18 4.86 21.38 -15.56
N LYS A 19 5.19 20.10 -15.83
CA LYS A 19 4.21 19.12 -16.32
C LYS A 19 3.17 18.84 -15.24
N LEU A 20 1.89 18.82 -15.63
CA LEU A 20 0.76 18.49 -14.77
C LEU A 20 0.42 17.01 -14.90
N ILE A 21 0.39 16.29 -13.78
CA ILE A 21 -0.02 14.90 -13.66
C ILE A 21 -1.44 14.90 -13.05
N PRO A 22 -2.48 14.45 -13.76
CA PRO A 22 -3.85 14.44 -13.23
C PRO A 22 -3.98 13.64 -11.93
N GLU A 23 -4.90 14.04 -11.04
CA GLU A 23 -5.13 13.38 -9.73
C GLU A 23 -5.28 11.85 -9.84
N LYS A 24 -6.02 11.39 -10.85
CA LYS A 24 -6.21 9.95 -11.13
C LYS A 24 -4.89 9.23 -11.43
N GLU A 25 -4.08 9.81 -12.31
CA GLU A 25 -2.77 9.26 -12.65
C GLU A 25 -1.83 9.29 -11.44
N ALA A 26 -1.81 10.40 -10.70
CA ALA A 26 -1.02 10.55 -9.48
C ALA A 26 -1.36 9.47 -8.44
N TYR A 27 -2.66 9.22 -8.20
CA TYR A 27 -3.12 8.17 -7.30
C TYR A 27 -2.69 6.77 -7.74
N GLN A 28 -2.84 6.44 -9.04
CA GLN A 28 -2.38 5.15 -9.58
C GLN A 28 -0.89 4.92 -9.34
N TYR A 29 -0.06 5.94 -9.62
CA TYR A 29 1.37 5.87 -9.36
C TYR A 29 1.67 5.75 -7.88
N ALA A 30 1.01 6.54 -7.04
CA ALA A 30 1.22 6.53 -5.61
C ALA A 30 0.93 5.14 -5.02
N THR A 31 -0.25 4.58 -5.28
CA THR A 31 -0.63 3.23 -4.84
C THR A 31 0.36 2.16 -5.32
N ARG A 32 0.77 2.21 -6.59
CA ARG A 32 1.74 1.25 -7.11
C ARG A 32 3.13 1.39 -6.47
N GLN A 33 3.52 2.60 -6.07
CA GLN A 33 4.77 2.82 -5.34
C GLN A 33 4.71 2.23 -3.92
N ILE A 34 3.57 2.32 -3.24
CA ILE A 34 3.36 1.62 -1.96
C ILE A 34 3.50 0.11 -2.16
N ALA A 35 2.81 -0.44 -3.17
CA ALA A 35 2.89 -1.87 -3.49
C ALA A 35 4.32 -2.32 -3.83
N SER A 36 5.11 -1.48 -4.52
CA SER A 36 6.52 -1.76 -4.81
C SER A 36 7.38 -1.80 -3.55
N PHE A 37 7.19 -0.84 -2.62
CA PHE A 37 7.88 -0.84 -1.33
C PHE A 37 7.51 -2.08 -0.52
N CYS A 38 6.22 -2.40 -0.44
CA CYS A 38 5.69 -3.60 0.21
C CYS A 38 6.27 -4.88 -0.41
N ALA A 39 6.36 -4.98 -1.74
CA ALA A 39 6.95 -6.12 -2.41
C ALA A 39 8.40 -6.38 -1.96
N ASN A 40 9.19 -5.33 -1.79
CA ASN A 40 10.57 -5.43 -1.28
C ASN A 40 10.58 -5.87 0.19
N LEU A 41 9.73 -5.30 1.04
CA LEU A 41 9.59 -5.72 2.44
C LEU A 41 9.26 -7.22 2.56
N PHE A 42 8.37 -7.73 1.71
CA PHE A 42 8.03 -9.15 1.70
C PHE A 42 9.16 -10.04 1.16
N GLN A 43 10.11 -9.52 0.37
CA GLN A 43 11.35 -10.27 0.10
C GLN A 43 12.24 -10.37 1.32
N VAL A 44 12.33 -9.33 2.16
CA VAL A 44 13.06 -9.38 3.44
C VAL A 44 12.48 -10.50 4.31
N MET A 45 11.15 -10.57 4.44
CA MET A 45 10.45 -11.64 5.16
C MET A 45 10.84 -13.03 4.66
N ARG A 46 10.84 -13.25 3.35
CA ARG A 46 11.14 -14.55 2.73
C ARG A 46 12.60 -14.99 2.92
N ILE A 47 13.51 -14.03 3.09
CA ILE A 47 14.92 -14.31 3.40
C ILE A 47 15.06 -14.67 4.89
N LEU A 48 14.40 -13.92 5.77
CA LEU A 48 14.47 -14.15 7.22
C LEU A 48 13.80 -15.46 7.64
N GLU A 49 12.64 -15.76 7.08
CA GLU A 49 11.90 -17.01 7.34
C GLU A 49 11.56 -17.73 6.03
N PRO A 50 12.39 -18.72 5.61
CA PRO A 50 12.17 -19.44 4.36
C PRO A 50 10.97 -20.41 4.40
N ASP A 51 10.48 -20.81 5.58
CA ASP A 51 9.29 -21.64 5.70
C ASP A 51 8.01 -20.84 5.45
N PHE A 52 7.21 -21.27 4.47
CA PHE A 52 6.02 -20.53 4.02
C PHE A 52 4.92 -20.49 5.09
N GLU A 53 4.61 -21.63 5.71
CA GLU A 53 3.52 -21.72 6.68
C GLU A 53 3.85 -20.91 7.93
N LYS A 54 5.11 -20.97 8.38
CA LYS A 54 5.58 -20.23 9.55
C LYS A 54 5.55 -18.72 9.33
N ARG A 55 6.13 -18.19 8.25
CA ARG A 55 6.10 -16.74 7.99
C ARG A 55 4.68 -16.23 7.74
N THR A 56 3.86 -17.01 7.04
CA THR A 56 2.48 -16.61 6.71
C THR A 56 1.61 -16.61 7.95
N SER A 57 1.73 -17.62 8.82
CA SER A 57 0.99 -17.65 10.08
C SER A 57 1.37 -16.46 10.98
N ALA A 58 2.66 -16.14 11.09
CA ALA A 58 3.16 -15.03 11.89
C ALA A 58 2.67 -13.66 11.37
N ILE A 59 2.71 -13.43 10.05
CA ILE A 59 2.24 -12.18 9.47
C ILE A 59 0.72 -12.00 9.63
N CYS A 60 -0.03 -13.10 9.47
CA CYS A 60 -1.48 -13.13 9.69
C CYS A 60 -1.84 -12.83 11.15
N GLU A 61 -1.17 -13.45 12.11
CA GLU A 61 -1.41 -13.25 13.54
C GLU A 61 -1.18 -11.79 13.96
N ILE A 62 -0.04 -11.20 13.59
CA ILE A 62 0.26 -9.80 13.90
C ILE A 62 -0.73 -8.87 13.23
N SER A 63 -1.04 -9.10 11.96
CA SER A 63 -1.95 -8.25 11.19
C SER A 63 -3.39 -8.31 11.72
N TYR A 64 -3.85 -9.50 12.14
CA TYR A 64 -5.10 -9.66 12.88
C TYR A 64 -5.08 -8.86 14.18
N MET A 65 -4.06 -9.04 15.03
CA MET A 65 -3.96 -8.36 16.32
C MET A 65 -3.91 -6.84 16.18
N MET A 66 -3.11 -6.33 15.25
CA MET A 66 -2.99 -4.90 15.01
C MET A 66 -4.27 -4.29 14.44
N ASN A 67 -4.97 -5.01 13.56
CA ASN A 67 -6.25 -4.53 13.04
C ASN A 67 -7.32 -4.51 14.14
N MET A 68 -7.37 -5.52 15.00
CA MET A 68 -8.23 -5.49 16.20
C MET A 68 -7.92 -4.30 17.11
N ALA A 69 -6.63 -3.98 17.32
CA ALA A 69 -6.22 -2.87 18.18
C ALA A 69 -6.50 -1.48 17.57
N ALA A 70 -6.44 -1.37 16.24
CA ALA A 70 -6.75 -0.13 15.52
C ALA A 70 -8.25 0.21 15.55
N SER A 71 -9.13 -0.78 15.70
CA SER A 71 -10.58 -0.63 15.72
C SER A 71 -11.12 -0.42 17.13
N SER A 72 -11.12 0.83 17.61
CA SER A 72 -11.71 1.21 18.90
C SER A 72 -13.24 1.04 18.94
N ASP A 73 -13.84 0.98 20.13
CA ASP A 73 -15.30 0.98 20.30
C ASP A 73 -15.96 2.19 19.63
N GLU A 74 -15.30 3.35 19.67
CA GLU A 74 -15.74 4.58 18.99
C GLU A 74 -15.68 4.42 17.47
N TYR A 75 -14.62 3.81 16.94
CA TYR A 75 -14.49 3.48 15.52
C TYR A 75 -15.62 2.55 15.05
N MET A 76 -15.95 1.52 15.85
CA MET A 76 -17.04 0.60 15.53
C MET A 76 -18.43 1.23 15.69
N ALA A 77 -18.62 2.16 16.61
CA ALA A 77 -19.86 2.94 16.71
C ALA A 77 -20.05 3.81 15.46
N GLY A 78 -19.00 4.55 15.08
CA GLY A 78 -18.99 5.34 13.85
C GLY A 78 -19.23 4.50 12.59
N PHE A 79 -18.70 3.28 12.53
CA PHE A 79 -18.97 2.37 11.40
C PHE A 79 -20.48 2.09 11.23
N HIS A 80 -21.21 1.81 12.31
CA HIS A 80 -22.64 1.52 12.20
C HIS A 80 -23.47 2.76 11.87
N ASP A 81 -23.05 3.94 12.33
CA ASP A 81 -23.81 5.19 12.17
C ASP A 81 -23.47 5.92 10.86
N GLU A 82 -22.18 6.00 10.49
CA GLU A 82 -21.70 6.76 9.33
C GLU A 82 -21.84 6.00 8.01
N TRP A 83 -21.83 4.65 8.04
CA TRP A 83 -21.83 3.83 6.81
C TRP A 83 -23.25 3.48 6.34
N ASN A 84 -24.25 4.27 6.74
CA ASN A 84 -25.66 4.12 6.34
C ASN A 84 -26.24 2.71 6.59
N ILE A 85 -25.71 1.96 7.57
CA ILE A 85 -26.24 0.63 7.91
C ILE A 85 -27.60 0.84 8.60
N PRO A 86 -28.72 0.29 8.08
CA PRO A 86 -30.03 0.52 8.67
C PRO A 86 -30.13 -0.03 10.10
N GLU A 87 -30.81 0.67 11.01
CA GLU A 87 -30.97 0.27 12.42
C GLU A 87 -31.61 -1.13 12.61
N PHE A 88 -32.42 -1.56 11.65
CA PHE A 88 -33.05 -2.90 11.68
C PHE A 88 -32.12 -4.01 11.17
N CYS A 89 -30.95 -3.67 10.61
CA CYS A 89 -29.95 -4.62 10.17
C CYS A 89 -29.25 -5.19 11.42
N GLU A 90 -29.42 -6.49 11.65
CA GLU A 90 -28.80 -7.17 12.78
C GLU A 90 -27.27 -7.13 12.66
N LYS A 91 -26.61 -6.65 13.72
CA LYS A 91 -25.15 -6.70 13.82
C LYS A 91 -24.69 -8.15 13.80
N SER A 92 -23.98 -8.54 12.76
CA SER A 92 -23.36 -9.85 12.67
C SER A 92 -22.18 -9.82 11.70
N SER A 93 -21.40 -10.89 11.70
CA SER A 93 -20.10 -10.95 11.04
C SER A 93 -20.10 -10.48 9.61
N TRP A 94 -21.09 -10.83 8.77
CA TRP A 94 -21.07 -10.50 7.33
C TRP A 94 -20.94 -9.00 7.03
N LEU A 95 -21.31 -8.11 7.97
CA LEU A 95 -21.06 -6.67 7.87
C LEU A 95 -19.56 -6.31 7.82
N GLY A 96 -18.70 -7.18 8.33
CA GLY A 96 -17.25 -7.12 8.17
C GLY A 96 -16.80 -7.05 6.70
N GLY A 97 -17.61 -7.59 5.78
CA GLY A 97 -17.37 -7.52 4.35
C GLY A 97 -17.37 -6.10 3.79
N ILE A 98 -18.01 -5.12 4.44
CA ILE A 98 -18.00 -3.72 3.97
C ILE A 98 -16.61 -3.10 4.18
N PHE A 99 -15.91 -3.43 5.27
CA PHE A 99 -14.53 -2.96 5.47
C PHE A 99 -13.62 -3.46 4.36
N GLY A 100 -13.74 -4.73 3.98
CA GLY A 100 -12.98 -5.29 2.86
C GLY A 100 -13.35 -4.65 1.53
N ASP A 101 -14.64 -4.42 1.29
CA ASP A 101 -15.09 -3.75 0.06
C ASP A 101 -14.50 -2.35 -0.08
N SER A 102 -14.59 -1.57 1.00
CA SER A 102 -14.09 -0.20 1.07
C SER A 102 -12.56 -0.14 0.98
N GLY A 103 -11.84 -1.00 1.70
CA GLY A 103 -10.37 -1.06 1.66
C GLY A 103 -9.84 -1.33 0.26
N ASP A 104 -10.38 -2.35 -0.41
CA ASP A 104 -10.08 -2.65 -1.81
C ASP A 104 -10.28 -1.43 -2.72
N GLU A 105 -11.38 -0.70 -2.58
CA GLU A 105 -11.67 0.47 -3.42
C GLU A 105 -10.73 1.65 -3.11
N TYR A 106 -10.41 1.89 -1.84
CA TYR A 106 -9.46 2.94 -1.44
C TYR A 106 -8.01 2.62 -1.82
N GLU A 107 -7.70 1.36 -2.06
CA GLU A 107 -6.40 0.88 -2.52
C GLU A 107 -6.40 0.54 -4.02
N ASN A 108 -7.41 1.02 -4.76
CA ASN A 108 -7.57 0.90 -6.21
C ASN A 108 -7.57 -0.55 -6.74
N MET A 109 -8.07 -1.49 -5.94
CA MET A 109 -8.37 -2.85 -6.38
C MET A 109 -9.72 -2.85 -7.09
N ALA A 110 -9.67 -2.83 -8.43
CA ALA A 110 -10.87 -2.67 -9.24
C ALA A 110 -11.68 -3.95 -9.28
N GLY A 111 -12.97 -3.87 -9.00
CA GLY A 111 -13.82 -5.04 -9.00
C GLY A 111 -15.28 -4.73 -8.78
N ARG A 112 -15.98 -5.68 -8.17
CA ARG A 112 -17.38 -5.58 -7.78
C ARG A 112 -17.71 -6.53 -6.64
N VAL A 113 -18.64 -6.10 -5.80
CA VAL A 113 -19.39 -7.01 -4.94
C VAL A 113 -20.42 -7.72 -5.81
N ILE A 114 -20.30 -9.04 -5.91
CA ILE A 114 -21.20 -9.90 -6.70
C ILE A 114 -22.43 -10.23 -5.87
N GLN A 115 -22.21 -10.55 -4.60
CA GLN A 115 -23.26 -10.94 -3.66
C GLN A 115 -22.96 -10.32 -2.30
N PHE A 116 -23.97 -9.70 -1.69
CA PHE A 116 -23.88 -9.15 -0.34
C PHE A 116 -25.14 -9.55 0.43
N THR A 117 -25.08 -10.68 1.12
CA THR A 117 -26.22 -11.25 1.86
C THR A 117 -25.76 -11.70 3.24
N ARG A 118 -26.71 -11.86 4.18
CA ARG A 118 -26.43 -12.34 5.55
C ARG A 118 -25.59 -13.62 5.57
N ASP A 119 -25.88 -14.54 4.65
CA ASP A 119 -25.25 -15.85 4.65
C ASP A 119 -23.99 -15.89 3.77
N ARG A 120 -23.87 -15.02 2.76
CA ARG A 120 -22.74 -15.04 1.84
C ARG A 120 -22.41 -13.65 1.30
N VAL A 121 -21.12 -13.32 1.36
CA VAL A 121 -20.50 -12.17 0.70
C VAL A 121 -19.51 -12.70 -0.34
N GLU A 122 -19.64 -12.26 -1.59
CA GLU A 122 -18.69 -12.58 -2.66
C GLU A 122 -18.25 -11.30 -3.35
N LYS A 123 -16.93 -11.10 -3.38
CA LYS A 123 -16.29 -9.98 -4.08
C LYS A 123 -15.26 -10.50 -5.07
N GLU A 124 -15.29 -9.94 -6.28
CA GLU A 124 -14.38 -10.25 -7.37
C GLU A 124 -13.62 -8.98 -7.77
N LEU A 125 -12.29 -9.10 -7.89
CA LEU A 125 -11.38 -8.06 -8.33
C LEU A 125 -10.80 -8.43 -9.70
N ASP A 126 -10.99 -7.55 -10.67
CA ASP A 126 -10.48 -7.67 -12.04
C ASP A 126 -9.02 -7.20 -12.16
N THR A 127 -8.64 -6.16 -11.40
CA THR A 127 -7.28 -5.65 -11.34
C THR A 127 -6.88 -5.37 -9.90
N CYS A 128 -5.59 -5.51 -9.60
CA CYS A 128 -5.05 -5.29 -8.27
C CYS A 128 -3.65 -4.68 -8.41
N PRO A 129 -3.41 -3.43 -7.98
CA PRO A 129 -2.08 -2.83 -8.05
C PRO A 129 -1.08 -3.46 -7.06
N TRP A 130 -1.53 -4.37 -6.20
CA TRP A 130 -0.73 -5.10 -5.20
C TRP A 130 -0.32 -6.49 -5.67
N ASP A 131 -0.69 -6.88 -6.89
CA ASP A 131 -0.43 -8.19 -7.49
C ASP A 131 1.06 -8.59 -7.57
N ILE A 132 1.99 -7.65 -7.36
CA ILE A 132 3.43 -7.92 -7.34
C ILE A 132 3.99 -8.36 -6.00
N VAL A 133 3.22 -8.27 -4.92
CA VAL A 133 3.73 -8.56 -3.57
C VAL A 133 3.80 -10.07 -3.34
N GLY A 134 2.73 -10.80 -3.68
CA GLY A 134 2.65 -12.26 -3.62
C GLY A 134 1.62 -12.78 -2.60
N ALA A 135 1.60 -14.11 -2.41
CA ALA A 135 0.58 -14.83 -1.65
C ALA A 135 0.49 -14.45 -0.18
N GLU A 136 1.61 -14.08 0.45
CA GLU A 136 1.63 -13.73 1.87
C GLU A 136 0.85 -12.43 2.15
N LEU A 137 0.83 -11.47 1.20
CA LEU A 137 0.00 -10.26 1.33
C LEU A 137 -1.48 -10.64 1.33
N CYS A 138 -1.88 -11.53 0.42
CA CYS A 138 -3.24 -12.04 0.34
C CYS A 138 -3.69 -12.72 1.64
N ASN A 139 -2.85 -13.60 2.22
CA ASN A 139 -3.16 -14.23 3.49
C ASN A 139 -3.24 -13.20 4.64
N MET A 140 -2.33 -12.24 4.66
CA MET A 140 -2.32 -11.14 5.63
C MET A 140 -3.62 -10.34 5.58
N THR A 141 -4.10 -9.96 4.40
CA THR A 141 -5.35 -9.19 4.27
C THR A 141 -6.57 -10.02 4.67
N THR A 142 -6.61 -11.33 4.40
CA THR A 142 -7.69 -12.19 4.92
C THR A 142 -7.69 -12.30 6.45
N ALA A 143 -6.52 -12.27 7.09
CA ALA A 143 -6.45 -12.23 8.55
C ALA A 143 -6.96 -10.89 9.12
N MET A 144 -6.65 -9.77 8.47
CA MET A 144 -7.23 -8.46 8.81
C MET A 144 -8.75 -8.44 8.63
N PHE A 145 -9.26 -9.05 7.56
CA PHE A 145 -10.70 -9.17 7.37
C PHE A 145 -11.34 -10.06 8.42
N THR A 146 -10.68 -11.15 8.83
CA THR A 146 -11.15 -11.98 9.94
C THR A 146 -11.34 -11.16 11.21
N ALA A 147 -10.42 -10.24 11.53
CA ALA A 147 -10.60 -9.28 12.62
C ALA A 147 -11.86 -8.42 12.44
N ASN A 148 -12.13 -7.89 11.24
CA ASN A 148 -13.36 -7.12 10.98
C ASN A 148 -14.63 -7.97 11.14
N PHE A 149 -14.61 -9.23 10.71
CA PHE A 149 -15.72 -10.17 10.90
C PHE A 149 -15.94 -10.51 12.39
N ASP A 150 -14.87 -10.58 13.19
CA ASP A 150 -14.91 -10.79 14.63
C ASP A 150 -15.47 -9.56 15.36
N LEU A 151 -15.01 -8.36 14.99
CA LEU A 151 -15.50 -7.08 15.55
C LEU A 151 -16.99 -6.84 15.28
N CYS A 152 -17.49 -7.27 14.12
CA CYS A 152 -18.92 -7.20 13.81
C CYS A 152 -19.76 -8.34 14.42
N SER A 153 -19.13 -9.34 15.03
CA SER A 153 -19.83 -10.45 15.67
C SER A 153 -20.39 -10.04 17.03
N ALA A 154 -21.64 -10.42 17.30
CA ALA A 154 -22.26 -10.23 18.61
C ALA A 154 -21.57 -11.05 19.72
N SER A 155 -20.88 -12.14 19.36
CA SER A 155 -20.17 -13.02 20.31
C SER A 155 -18.68 -12.71 20.44
N GLY A 156 -18.13 -11.83 19.59
CA GLY A 156 -16.70 -11.59 19.44
C GLY A 156 -15.94 -12.68 18.66
N GLU A 157 -16.61 -13.74 18.20
CA GLU A 157 -16.08 -14.70 17.23
C GLU A 157 -16.95 -14.70 15.97
N ASN A 158 -16.31 -14.66 14.81
CA ASN A 158 -16.99 -14.58 13.55
C ASN A 158 -17.72 -15.88 13.19
N GLU A 159 -18.83 -15.73 12.49
CA GLU A 159 -19.68 -16.83 12.07
C GLU A 159 -19.40 -17.28 10.63
N VAL A 160 -18.33 -16.79 9.99
CA VAL A 160 -18.08 -16.99 8.56
C VAL A 160 -16.79 -17.78 8.30
N ALA A 161 -16.74 -18.50 7.19
CA ALA A 161 -15.50 -18.98 6.61
C ALA A 161 -15.13 -18.05 5.45
N LEU A 162 -13.97 -17.42 5.57
CA LEU A 162 -13.42 -16.45 4.63
C LEU A 162 -12.37 -17.12 3.74
N ASN A 163 -12.62 -17.12 2.43
CA ASN A 163 -11.80 -17.76 1.42
C ASN A 163 -11.40 -16.76 0.32
N MET A 164 -10.11 -16.48 0.18
CA MET A 164 -9.52 -15.94 -1.04
C MET A 164 -9.21 -17.08 -2.00
N CYS A 165 -10.23 -17.50 -2.74
CA CYS A 165 -10.21 -18.66 -3.61
C CYS A 165 -9.55 -18.42 -4.98
N GLU A 166 -9.33 -17.17 -5.35
CA GLU A 166 -8.52 -16.74 -6.50
C GLU A 166 -7.66 -15.56 -6.04
N ALA A 167 -6.40 -15.48 -6.48
CA ALA A 167 -5.51 -14.37 -6.17
C ALA A 167 -4.63 -13.99 -7.36
N ARG A 168 -4.77 -12.76 -7.87
CA ARG A 168 -3.95 -12.26 -9.00
C ARG A 168 -2.46 -12.32 -8.71
N GLY A 169 -2.05 -12.05 -7.48
CA GLY A 169 -0.65 -12.16 -7.06
C GLY A 169 -0.09 -13.58 -7.09
N CYS A 170 -0.95 -14.59 -7.25
CA CYS A 170 -0.60 -15.99 -7.41
C CYS A 170 -0.76 -16.48 -8.87
N GLY A 171 -1.10 -15.60 -9.80
CA GLY A 171 -1.26 -15.92 -11.22
C GLY A 171 -2.70 -16.12 -11.68
N ASP A 172 -3.69 -15.96 -10.81
CA ASP A 172 -5.09 -16.02 -11.20
C ASP A 172 -5.53 -14.81 -12.03
N CYS A 173 -6.60 -15.00 -12.79
CA CYS A 173 -7.21 -13.95 -13.58
C CYS A 173 -7.90 -12.88 -12.69
N HIS A 174 -8.31 -13.26 -11.48
CA HIS A 174 -9.03 -12.42 -10.55
C HIS A 174 -8.45 -12.58 -9.14
N CYS A 175 -8.70 -11.60 -8.27
CA CYS A 175 -8.74 -11.94 -6.85
C CYS A 175 -10.20 -12.17 -6.51
N ARG A 176 -10.49 -13.19 -5.71
CA ARG A 176 -11.86 -13.48 -5.31
C ARG A 176 -11.93 -13.87 -3.86
N VAL A 177 -12.66 -13.07 -3.11
CA VAL A 177 -12.89 -13.26 -1.68
C VAL A 177 -14.34 -13.63 -1.46
N VAL A 178 -14.55 -14.72 -0.73
CA VAL A 178 -15.87 -15.26 -0.41
C VAL A 178 -15.95 -15.52 1.09
N ALA A 179 -16.92 -14.88 1.75
CA ALA A 179 -17.25 -15.18 3.14
C ALA A 179 -18.60 -15.91 3.19
N GLU A 180 -18.65 -17.10 3.77
CA GLU A 180 -19.85 -17.94 3.88
C GLU A 180 -20.14 -18.30 5.33
N ARG A 181 -21.40 -18.16 5.77
CA ARG A 181 -21.81 -18.45 7.15
C ARG A 181 -21.65 -19.95 7.48
N ARG A 182 -20.85 -20.26 8.49
CA ARG A 182 -20.39 -21.61 8.81
C ARG A 182 -21.54 -22.58 9.09
N ASP A 183 -22.57 -22.14 9.81
CA ASP A 183 -23.74 -22.96 10.16
C ASP A 183 -24.65 -23.27 8.96
N VAL A 184 -24.74 -22.37 7.99
CA VAL A 184 -25.54 -22.56 6.76
C VAL A 184 -24.86 -23.51 5.80
N TYR A 185 -23.55 -23.35 5.63
CA TYR A 185 -22.79 -24.08 4.62
C TYR A 185 -22.04 -25.29 5.18
N GLY A 186 -22.17 -25.58 6.48
CA GLY A 186 -21.54 -26.74 7.13
C GLY A 186 -20.01 -26.66 7.16
N GLN A 187 -19.47 -25.45 7.36
CA GLN A 187 -18.03 -25.21 7.38
C GLN A 187 -17.49 -25.10 8.81
N GLU A 188 -16.21 -25.43 8.99
CA GLU A 188 -15.53 -25.35 10.29
C GLU A 188 -14.86 -23.98 10.49
N LYS A 189 -14.36 -23.73 11.71
CA LYS A 189 -13.50 -22.57 11.96
C LYS A 189 -12.20 -22.74 11.19
N GLN A 190 -11.79 -21.72 10.45
CA GLN A 190 -10.52 -21.70 9.72
C GLN A 190 -9.37 -21.29 10.62
N GLY A 191 -8.20 -21.91 10.43
CA GLY A 191 -6.91 -21.35 10.81
C GLY A 191 -6.35 -20.47 9.69
N TRP A 192 -5.19 -19.84 9.94
CA TRP A 192 -4.60 -18.88 8.99
C TRP A 192 -4.26 -19.48 7.63
N MET A 193 -3.86 -20.76 7.60
CA MET A 193 -3.51 -21.43 6.34
C MET A 193 -4.73 -21.89 5.53
N ASP A 194 -5.95 -21.79 6.09
CA ASP A 194 -7.16 -22.27 5.44
C ASP A 194 -7.85 -21.17 4.59
N HIS A 195 -7.37 -19.93 4.65
CA HIS A 195 -8.00 -18.79 3.99
C HIS A 195 -7.84 -18.74 2.47
N MET A 196 -6.98 -19.58 1.88
CA MET A 196 -6.79 -19.65 0.42
C MET A 196 -7.50 -20.87 -0.21
N ASN A 197 -8.46 -21.46 0.51
CA ASN A 197 -9.23 -22.61 0.04
C ASN A 197 -10.40 -22.19 -0.87
N GLN A 198 -11.12 -23.19 -1.38
CA GLN A 198 -12.35 -22.97 -2.15
C GLN A 198 -13.55 -22.82 -1.21
N PRO A 199 -14.52 -21.94 -1.52
CA PRO A 199 -15.78 -21.85 -0.79
C PRO A 199 -16.66 -23.11 -1.00
N ALA A 200 -17.67 -23.29 -0.16
CA ALA A 200 -18.61 -24.40 -0.27
C ALA A 200 -19.50 -24.28 -1.51
N MET A 201 -20.01 -23.08 -1.81
CA MET A 201 -20.79 -22.86 -3.03
C MET A 201 -19.91 -22.31 -4.17
N PRO A 202 -20.21 -22.71 -5.43
CA PRO A 202 -19.50 -22.22 -6.60
C PRO A 202 -19.45 -20.69 -6.69
N VAL A 203 -18.38 -20.19 -7.32
CA VAL A 203 -18.16 -18.77 -7.55
C VAL A 203 -18.70 -18.32 -8.91
N HIS A 204 -18.99 -17.03 -9.04
CA HIS A 204 -19.56 -16.47 -10.27
C HIS A 204 -18.49 -16.25 -11.35
N ASP A 205 -18.66 -16.78 -12.56
CA ASP A 205 -17.74 -16.44 -13.66
C ASP A 205 -18.14 -15.11 -14.33
N THR A 206 -17.36 -14.05 -14.14
CA THR A 206 -17.57 -12.76 -14.81
C THR A 206 -16.96 -12.76 -16.23
N PRO A 207 -17.80 -12.62 -17.28
CA PRO A 207 -17.36 -12.49 -18.66
C PRO A 207 -16.41 -11.31 -18.86
N LYS A 208 -15.45 -11.47 -19.77
CA LYS A 208 -14.39 -10.49 -20.06
C LYS A 208 -14.92 -9.08 -20.37
N GLU A 209 -16.05 -8.99 -21.06
CA GLU A 209 -16.69 -7.75 -21.45
C GLU A 209 -17.29 -6.97 -20.27
N ARG A 210 -17.54 -7.62 -19.13
CA ARG A 210 -18.04 -6.96 -17.92
C ARG A 210 -16.92 -6.52 -16.99
N ARG A 211 -15.66 -6.91 -17.24
CA ARG A 211 -14.51 -6.63 -16.38
C ARG A 211 -14.14 -5.16 -16.38
N VAL A 212 -13.67 -4.67 -15.24
CA VAL A 212 -13.29 -3.26 -15.05
C VAL A 212 -11.78 -3.15 -14.86
N ARG A 213 -11.19 -2.03 -15.30
CA ARG A 213 -9.75 -1.78 -15.13
C ARG A 213 -9.41 -0.92 -13.92
N GLU A 214 -10.38 -0.13 -13.48
CA GLU A 214 -10.22 0.91 -12.47
C GLU A 214 -11.35 0.79 -11.43
N GLY A 215 -11.04 1.11 -10.17
CA GLY A 215 -12.03 1.15 -9.09
C GLY A 215 -13.17 2.14 -9.35
N GLN A 216 -14.22 2.09 -8.54
CA GLN A 216 -15.36 3.00 -8.63
C GLN A 216 -14.93 4.46 -8.44
N VAL A 217 -14.05 4.75 -7.47
CA VAL A 217 -13.52 6.11 -7.24
C VAL A 217 -12.86 6.69 -8.49
N MET A 218 -12.17 5.85 -9.26
CA MET A 218 -11.47 6.25 -10.48
C MET A 218 -12.41 6.39 -11.68
N ARG A 219 -13.41 5.50 -11.82
CA ARG A 219 -14.36 5.54 -12.94
C ARG A 219 -15.40 6.65 -12.78
N ASN A 220 -15.97 6.76 -11.58
CA ASN A 220 -17.15 7.58 -11.29
C ASN A 220 -16.81 8.86 -10.52
N GLY A 221 -15.58 8.99 -9.98
CA GLY A 221 -15.23 10.06 -9.05
C GLY A 221 -15.73 9.84 -7.63
N CYS A 222 -16.44 8.73 -7.39
CA CYS A 222 -17.06 8.36 -6.14
C CYS A 222 -17.14 6.83 -6.02
N TYR A 223 -16.93 6.32 -4.81
CA TYR A 223 -17.25 4.96 -4.41
C TYR A 223 -18.52 4.98 -3.58
N SER A 224 -19.43 4.03 -3.84
CA SER A 224 -20.59 3.78 -3.02
C SER A 224 -20.56 2.33 -2.55
N GLN A 225 -20.59 2.13 -1.23
CA GLN A 225 -20.62 0.79 -0.64
C GLN A 225 -22.04 0.19 -0.66
N ALA A 226 -22.19 -1.08 -0.26
CA ALA A 226 -23.43 -1.85 -0.36
C ALA A 226 -24.70 -1.20 0.28
N PHE A 227 -24.54 -0.36 1.30
CA PHE A 227 -25.61 0.41 1.98
C PHE A 227 -25.65 1.90 1.59
N GLY A 228 -24.87 2.32 0.58
CA GLY A 228 -25.00 3.64 -0.04
C GLY A 228 -24.22 4.78 0.64
N GLU A 229 -23.34 4.49 1.60
CA GLU A 229 -22.33 5.48 2.00
C GLU A 229 -21.41 5.77 0.80
N GLU A 230 -21.13 7.05 0.59
CA GLU A 230 -20.34 7.53 -0.55
C GLU A 230 -19.05 8.19 -0.09
N LYS A 231 -17.94 7.86 -0.75
CA LYS A 231 -16.64 8.55 -0.61
C LYS A 231 -16.16 9.05 -1.95
N SER A 232 -15.72 10.31 -1.99
CA SER A 232 -15.15 10.91 -3.20
C SER A 232 -13.77 10.36 -3.52
N MET A 233 -13.33 10.50 -4.77
CA MET A 233 -11.98 10.14 -5.18
C MET A 233 -10.89 10.86 -4.36
N THR A 234 -11.03 12.15 -4.11
CA THR A 234 -10.08 12.91 -3.29
C THR A 234 -10.03 12.39 -1.85
N TRP A 235 -11.17 11.97 -1.28
CA TRP A 235 -11.18 11.33 0.04
C TRP A 235 -10.41 10.01 0.03
N ALA A 236 -10.69 9.14 -0.94
CA ALA A 236 -10.03 7.83 -1.05
C ALA A 236 -8.52 7.95 -1.29
N TYR A 237 -8.09 8.93 -2.10
CA TYR A 237 -6.67 9.21 -2.32
C TYR A 237 -5.99 9.63 -1.02
N ARG A 238 -6.57 10.58 -0.28
CA ARG A 238 -6.04 11.01 1.04
C ARG A 238 -5.96 9.84 2.00
N TRP A 239 -7.04 9.08 2.11
CA TRP A 239 -7.10 7.90 2.97
C TRP A 239 -5.99 6.92 2.60
N CYS A 240 -5.81 6.57 1.33
CA CYS A 240 -4.78 5.63 0.92
C CYS A 240 -3.36 6.11 1.26
N MET A 241 -3.09 7.41 1.10
CA MET A 241 -1.76 7.96 1.36
C MET A 241 -1.44 8.14 2.85
N GLU A 242 -2.43 8.45 3.67
CA GLU A 242 -2.27 8.55 5.12
C GLU A 242 -2.32 7.18 5.80
N LYS A 243 -3.28 6.36 5.39
CA LYS A 243 -3.67 5.15 6.08
C LYS A 243 -3.04 3.92 5.44
N GLY A 244 -3.14 3.74 4.11
CA GLY A 244 -2.70 2.50 3.43
C GLY A 244 -1.34 1.95 3.86
N TRP A 245 -0.35 2.81 4.11
CA TRP A 245 0.98 2.44 4.62
C TRP A 245 0.97 1.65 5.94
N VAL A 246 0.02 1.89 6.83
CA VAL A 246 -0.09 1.18 8.11
C VAL A 246 -0.39 -0.30 7.87
N TRP A 247 -1.42 -0.59 7.07
CA TRP A 247 -1.89 -1.95 6.83
C TRP A 247 -0.90 -2.74 5.96
N CYS A 248 -0.32 -2.12 4.93
CA CYS A 248 0.56 -2.85 3.99
C CYS A 248 2.06 -2.76 4.30
N VAL A 249 2.51 -1.87 5.20
CA VAL A 249 3.93 -1.72 5.56
C VAL A 249 4.15 -1.81 7.07
N ALA A 250 3.49 -1.00 7.89
CA ALA A 250 3.78 -0.95 9.33
C ALA A 250 3.46 -2.28 10.04
N PHE A 251 2.26 -2.82 9.86
CA PHE A 251 1.86 -4.09 10.46
C PHE A 251 2.74 -5.26 10.03
N PRO A 252 3.01 -5.47 8.73
CA PRO A 252 3.88 -6.57 8.34
C PRO A 252 5.32 -6.41 8.86
N LEU A 253 5.81 -5.18 8.93
CA LEU A 253 7.17 -4.91 9.43
C LEU A 253 7.37 -5.36 10.89
N ILE A 254 6.35 -5.20 11.74
CA ILE A 254 6.40 -5.69 13.14
C ILE A 254 6.72 -7.18 13.15
N ALA A 255 5.97 -7.98 12.39
CA ALA A 255 6.21 -9.43 12.35
C ALA A 255 7.56 -9.77 11.70
N ILE A 256 7.95 -9.05 10.65
CA ILE A 256 9.18 -9.32 9.90
C ILE A 256 10.41 -9.06 10.77
N ARG A 257 10.39 -8.02 11.62
CA ARG A 257 11.47 -7.74 12.58
C ARG A 257 11.64 -8.89 13.57
N ASP A 258 10.53 -9.44 14.08
CA ASP A 258 10.54 -10.57 15.01
C ASP A 258 11.06 -11.88 14.38
N MET A 259 11.11 -11.97 13.04
CA MET A 259 11.70 -13.12 12.34
C MET A 259 13.24 -13.07 12.29
N ALA A 260 13.85 -11.90 12.54
CA ALA A 260 15.29 -11.77 12.50
C ALA A 260 15.94 -12.26 13.80
N GLU A 261 17.13 -12.87 13.67
CA GLU A 261 17.93 -13.28 14.84
C GLU A 261 18.41 -12.09 15.68
N SER A 262 18.52 -10.90 15.07
CA SER A 262 18.92 -9.65 15.70
C SER A 262 18.55 -8.45 14.83
N GLU A 263 18.54 -7.26 15.42
CA GLU A 263 18.34 -6.00 14.69
C GLU A 263 19.42 -5.79 13.61
N GLU A 264 20.67 -6.16 13.88
CA GLU A 264 21.77 -6.02 12.93
C GLU A 264 21.55 -6.92 11.69
N GLU A 265 21.02 -8.13 11.90
CA GLU A 265 20.70 -9.05 10.82
C GLU A 265 19.49 -8.56 9.99
N PHE A 266 18.45 -8.07 10.66
CA PHE A 266 17.31 -7.43 10.01
C PHE A 266 17.77 -6.26 9.12
N GLU A 267 18.49 -5.29 9.69
CA GLU A 267 18.98 -4.13 8.94
C GLU A 267 19.86 -4.53 7.75
N ARG A 268 20.73 -5.54 7.94
CA ARG A 268 21.63 -6.02 6.89
C ARG A 268 20.83 -6.56 5.70
N ILE A 269 19.86 -7.44 5.94
CA ILE A 269 19.03 -8.02 4.88
C ILE A 269 18.14 -6.94 4.25
N PHE A 270 17.53 -6.10 5.07
CA PHE A 270 16.70 -4.99 4.63
C PHE A 270 17.46 -4.07 3.66
N LYS A 271 18.67 -3.64 4.03
CA LYS A 271 19.53 -2.81 3.17
C LYS A 271 19.91 -3.51 1.87
N ILE A 272 20.24 -4.81 1.90
CA ILE A 272 20.60 -5.57 0.69
C ILE A 272 19.43 -5.63 -0.30
N VAL A 273 18.22 -5.94 0.18
CA VAL A 273 17.02 -6.04 -0.66
C VAL A 273 16.69 -4.69 -1.28
N PHE A 274 16.62 -3.63 -0.47
CA PHE A 274 16.28 -2.29 -0.96
C PHE A 274 17.38 -1.70 -1.86
N SER A 275 18.67 -1.98 -1.59
CA SER A 275 19.76 -1.59 -2.50
C SER A 275 19.60 -2.25 -3.87
N THR A 276 19.32 -3.56 -3.89
CA THR A 276 19.14 -4.32 -5.13
C THR A 276 17.93 -3.83 -5.91
N ALA A 277 16.81 -3.59 -5.25
CA ALA A 277 15.61 -3.01 -5.85
C ALA A 277 15.90 -1.62 -6.46
N GLY A 278 16.66 -0.78 -5.76
CA GLY A 278 17.01 0.55 -6.21
C GLY A 278 17.85 0.53 -7.49
N LYS A 279 18.91 -0.30 -7.53
CA LYS A 279 19.75 -0.45 -8.73
C LYS A 279 18.92 -0.88 -9.94
N ASN A 280 18.07 -1.90 -9.74
CA ASN A 280 17.27 -2.49 -10.82
C ASN A 280 16.18 -1.55 -11.37
N ALA A 281 15.69 -0.57 -10.60
CA ALA A 281 14.62 0.32 -11.05
C ALA A 281 14.97 1.12 -12.31
N PHE A 282 16.25 1.49 -12.48
CA PHE A 282 16.75 2.28 -13.61
C PHE A 282 17.98 1.65 -14.29
N ILE A 283 18.13 0.31 -14.19
CA ILE A 283 19.28 -0.39 -14.78
C ILE A 283 19.26 -0.35 -16.32
N GLU A 284 18.06 -0.32 -16.90
CA GLU A 284 17.87 -0.26 -18.36
C GLU A 284 17.58 1.19 -18.83
N PRO A 285 18.23 1.67 -19.92
CA PRO A 285 18.06 3.04 -20.39
C PRO A 285 16.62 3.47 -20.70
N PHE A 286 15.76 2.53 -21.11
CA PHE A 286 14.35 2.86 -21.41
C PHE A 286 13.58 3.29 -20.15
N ALA A 287 13.97 2.82 -18.95
CA ALA A 287 13.34 3.22 -17.70
C ALA A 287 13.64 4.69 -17.40
N VAL A 288 14.87 5.14 -17.69
CA VAL A 288 15.27 6.55 -17.57
C VAL A 288 14.52 7.42 -18.58
N GLU A 289 14.40 7.01 -19.85
CA GLU A 289 13.60 7.79 -20.83
C GLU A 289 12.12 7.84 -20.45
N GLY A 290 11.56 6.73 -19.94
CA GLY A 290 10.20 6.67 -19.42
C GLY A 290 9.98 7.64 -18.27
N LEU A 291 10.91 7.68 -17.30
CA LEU A 291 10.92 8.64 -16.21
C LEU A 291 10.97 10.09 -16.73
N ARG A 292 11.88 10.38 -17.68
CA ARG A 292 12.04 11.72 -18.24
C ARG A 292 10.75 12.19 -18.91
N SER A 293 10.11 11.31 -19.68
CA SER A 293 8.81 11.57 -20.28
C SER A 293 7.72 11.79 -19.24
N TRP A 294 7.67 10.94 -18.20
CA TRP A 294 6.69 11.03 -17.12
C TRP A 294 6.80 12.34 -16.36
N LEU A 295 8.01 12.78 -16.01
CA LEU A 295 8.25 14.02 -15.28
C LEU A 295 8.26 15.28 -16.17
N GLY A 296 8.31 15.13 -17.50
CA GLY A 296 8.41 16.26 -18.43
C GLY A 296 9.80 16.92 -18.40
N VAL A 297 10.86 16.12 -18.23
CA VAL A 297 12.23 16.61 -18.16
C VAL A 297 12.65 17.25 -19.49
N PRO A 298 13.09 18.51 -19.50
CA PRO A 298 13.61 19.15 -20.69
C PRO A 298 14.84 18.43 -21.27
N ARG A 299 15.05 18.52 -22.59
CA ARG A 299 16.15 17.82 -23.28
C ARG A 299 17.53 18.39 -22.91
N GLU A 300 17.60 19.63 -22.43
CA GLU A 300 18.81 20.28 -21.94
C GLU A 300 19.33 19.73 -20.60
N ILE A 301 18.49 19.01 -19.85
CA ILE A 301 18.95 18.29 -18.64
C ILE A 301 19.72 17.06 -19.12
N GLY A 302 21.03 17.04 -18.92
CA GLY A 302 21.88 15.91 -19.30
C GLY A 302 21.56 14.64 -18.51
N ASP A 303 22.15 13.51 -18.93
CA ASP A 303 21.95 12.22 -18.26
C ASP A 303 22.69 12.14 -16.91
N ASN A 304 23.85 12.82 -16.81
CA ASN A 304 24.62 12.91 -15.56
C ASN A 304 24.26 14.18 -14.76
N ASP A 305 22.98 14.33 -14.39
CA ASP A 305 22.43 15.50 -13.68
C ASP A 305 21.59 15.08 -12.45
N PRO A 306 21.88 15.57 -11.22
CA PRO A 306 21.19 15.14 -10.00
C PRO A 306 19.73 15.56 -9.97
N ARG A 307 19.34 16.54 -10.79
CA ARG A 307 17.95 17.02 -10.89
C ARG A 307 17.01 15.94 -11.42
N LEU A 308 17.51 14.93 -12.13
CA LEU A 308 16.71 13.76 -12.53
C LEU A 308 16.18 13.01 -11.30
N MET A 309 17.09 12.62 -10.40
CA MET A 309 16.72 11.93 -9.16
C MET A 309 15.96 12.85 -8.22
N GLY A 310 16.40 14.10 -8.07
CA GLY A 310 15.71 15.09 -7.25
C GLY A 310 14.27 15.32 -7.68
N GLY A 311 14.03 15.47 -9.00
CA GLY A 311 12.69 15.62 -9.55
C GLY A 311 11.84 14.36 -9.39
N TYR A 312 12.44 13.16 -9.48
CA TYR A 312 11.77 11.91 -9.17
C TYR A 312 11.32 11.84 -7.71
N ILE A 313 12.22 12.03 -6.75
CA ILE A 313 11.92 11.98 -5.32
C ILE A 313 10.82 12.99 -4.98
N LYS A 314 10.99 14.24 -5.43
CA LYS A 314 10.01 15.31 -5.22
C LYS A 314 8.62 14.92 -5.72
N ASN A 315 8.54 14.37 -6.93
CA ASN A 315 7.27 13.97 -7.51
C ASN A 315 6.65 12.77 -6.77
N ILE A 316 7.46 11.81 -6.32
CA ILE A 316 6.97 10.69 -5.48
C ILE A 316 6.36 11.25 -4.18
N LEU A 317 7.05 12.14 -3.49
CA LEU A 317 6.55 12.78 -2.26
C LEU A 317 5.23 13.53 -2.53
N ASP A 318 5.14 14.29 -3.61
CA ASP A 318 3.92 15.02 -3.99
C ASP A 318 2.75 14.07 -4.31
N THR A 319 3.00 12.98 -5.05
CA THR A 319 1.97 11.96 -5.32
C THR A 319 1.59 11.17 -4.06
N GLN A 320 2.45 11.12 -3.06
CA GLN A 320 2.14 10.50 -1.78
C GLN A 320 1.58 11.49 -0.75
N LEU A 321 1.30 12.73 -1.18
CA LEU A 321 0.78 13.82 -0.33
C LEU A 321 1.67 14.12 0.89
N VAL A 322 2.96 13.80 0.82
CA VAL A 322 3.92 14.10 1.87
C VAL A 322 4.34 15.58 1.73
N PRO A 323 4.11 16.43 2.74
CA PRO A 323 4.54 17.82 2.73
C PRO A 323 6.05 17.92 2.56
N ASN A 324 6.49 18.73 1.59
CA ASN A 324 7.90 18.86 1.26
C ASN A 324 8.19 20.22 0.60
N GLU A 325 9.44 20.66 0.70
CA GLU A 325 9.92 21.91 0.10
C GLU A 325 11.26 21.70 -0.61
N LEU A 326 11.38 22.27 -1.81
CA LEU A 326 12.58 22.18 -2.62
C LEU A 326 13.49 23.37 -2.30
N GLU A 327 14.51 23.15 -1.47
CA GLU A 327 15.43 24.20 -1.00
C GLU A 327 16.59 24.45 -1.97
N ALA A 328 17.02 23.41 -2.70
CA ALA A 328 17.99 23.52 -3.77
C ALA A 328 17.62 22.59 -4.92
N PHE A 329 17.74 23.08 -6.16
CA PHE A 329 17.53 22.29 -7.37
C PHE A 329 18.50 22.73 -8.47
N THR A 330 19.75 22.35 -8.32
CA THR A 330 20.87 22.80 -9.16
C THR A 330 21.58 21.63 -9.82
N GLN A 331 22.52 21.91 -10.72
CA GLN A 331 23.35 20.88 -11.36
C GLN A 331 24.37 20.24 -10.39
N GLU A 332 24.65 20.89 -9.26
CA GLU A 332 25.64 20.42 -8.29
C GLU A 332 24.99 19.63 -7.14
N GLU A 333 23.74 19.97 -6.80
CA GLU A 333 23.03 19.37 -5.66
C GLU A 333 21.53 19.63 -5.75
N VAL A 334 20.75 18.70 -5.19
CA VAL A 334 19.33 18.87 -4.86
C VAL A 334 19.11 18.65 -3.37
N ARG A 335 18.30 19.52 -2.74
CA ARG A 335 17.87 19.39 -1.34
C ARG A 335 16.36 19.52 -1.24
N ILE A 336 15.73 18.54 -0.58
CA ILE A 336 14.29 18.51 -0.34
C ILE A 336 14.08 18.41 1.17
N ARG A 337 13.47 19.43 1.77
CA ARG A 337 13.06 19.43 3.17
C ARG A 337 11.73 18.72 3.32
N VAL A 338 11.61 17.88 4.34
CA VAL A 338 10.42 17.07 4.64
C VAL A 338 10.19 17.05 6.14
N ASP A 339 8.93 17.10 6.55
CA ASP A 339 8.52 16.88 7.93
C ASP A 339 8.71 15.40 8.30
N THR A 340 9.55 15.13 9.31
CA THR A 340 9.97 13.77 9.68
C THR A 340 8.79 12.95 10.19
N GLU A 341 7.92 13.55 11.00
CA GLU A 341 6.73 12.91 11.54
C GLU A 341 5.75 12.52 10.42
N THR A 342 5.49 13.39 9.44
CA THR A 342 4.58 13.07 8.34
C THR A 342 5.18 12.02 7.40
N PHE A 343 6.50 12.04 7.19
CA PHE A 343 7.16 11.04 6.35
C PHE A 343 7.10 9.63 6.95
N ASN A 344 7.46 9.51 8.23
CA ASN A 344 7.52 8.23 8.96
C ASN A 344 6.18 7.83 9.59
N GLY A 345 5.40 8.79 10.05
CA GLY A 345 4.22 8.68 10.90
C GLY A 345 2.92 9.02 10.17
N ARG A 346 2.78 8.57 8.91
CA ARG A 346 1.55 8.67 8.10
C ARG A 346 0.29 8.27 8.90
N PHE A 347 0.48 7.47 9.96
CA PHE A 347 -0.41 7.35 11.12
C PHE A 347 0.35 7.61 12.45
N PRO A 348 -0.10 8.55 13.31
CA PRO A 348 0.60 8.89 14.56
C PRO A 348 0.81 7.72 15.54
N MET A 349 -0.01 6.67 15.47
CA MET A 349 0.10 5.50 16.36
C MET A 349 1.11 4.45 15.88
N ALA A 350 1.66 4.57 14.67
CA ALA A 350 2.59 3.60 14.10
C ALA A 350 3.66 4.29 13.22
N PRO A 351 4.55 5.13 13.81
CA PRO A 351 5.69 5.65 13.08
C PRO A 351 6.63 4.52 12.64
N VAL A 352 7.07 4.58 11.38
CA VAL A 352 7.91 3.55 10.75
C VAL A 352 9.23 4.17 10.33
N GLU A 353 10.23 4.14 11.22
CA GLU A 353 11.59 4.64 10.94
C GLU A 353 12.24 3.91 9.75
N GLU A 354 11.82 2.67 9.49
CA GLU A 354 12.27 1.84 8.38
C GLU A 354 11.82 2.40 7.02
N LEU A 355 10.84 3.32 6.97
CA LEU A 355 10.56 4.08 5.76
C LEU A 355 11.76 4.96 5.40
N THR A 356 12.34 5.64 6.39
CA THR A 356 13.55 6.45 6.19
C THR A 356 14.71 5.56 5.75
N LEU A 357 14.94 4.43 6.43
CA LEU A 357 16.01 3.51 6.06
C LEU A 357 15.80 2.92 4.64
N GLY A 358 14.57 2.51 4.34
CA GLY A 358 14.20 1.87 3.07
C GLY A 358 14.33 2.82 1.91
N TYR A 359 13.74 4.01 2.01
CA TYR A 359 13.84 5.02 0.97
C TYR A 359 15.25 5.57 0.81
N GLU A 360 16.00 5.82 1.88
CA GLU A 360 17.40 6.24 1.76
C GLU A 360 18.20 5.18 0.99
N THR A 361 18.09 3.91 1.38
CA THR A 361 18.82 2.82 0.73
C THR A 361 18.39 2.64 -0.73
N LEU A 362 17.09 2.69 -0.99
CA LEU A 362 16.51 2.55 -2.32
C LEU A 362 16.97 3.69 -3.24
N TRP A 363 16.76 4.93 -2.81
CA TRP A 363 17.07 6.12 -3.59
C TRP A 363 18.57 6.34 -3.77
N HIS A 364 19.38 5.99 -2.75
CA HIS A 364 20.83 5.98 -2.87
C HIS A 364 21.30 5.09 -4.02
N ASN A 365 20.61 3.98 -4.25
CA ASN A 365 20.99 3.01 -5.26
C ASN A 365 20.31 3.26 -6.61
N MET A 366 19.11 3.84 -6.63
CA MET A 366 18.47 4.33 -7.85
C MET A 366 19.29 5.42 -8.53
N VAL A 367 19.86 6.37 -7.79
CA VAL A 367 20.63 7.46 -8.41
C VAL A 367 21.88 6.95 -9.14
N LYS A 368 22.45 5.82 -8.69
CA LYS A 368 23.62 5.19 -9.32
C LYS A 368 23.34 4.70 -10.74
N THR A 369 22.13 4.21 -10.97
CA THR A 369 21.70 3.66 -12.28
C THR A 369 20.90 4.67 -13.11
N MET A 370 20.16 5.58 -12.47
CA MET A 370 19.42 6.64 -13.13
C MET A 370 20.33 7.77 -13.66
N VAL A 371 21.36 8.15 -12.89
CA VAL A 371 22.20 9.31 -13.19
C VAL A 371 23.64 8.89 -13.46
N SER A 372 24.39 8.52 -12.40
CA SER A 372 25.70 7.88 -12.49
C SER A 372 26.18 7.46 -11.11
N THR A 373 27.23 6.63 -11.06
CA THR A 373 27.83 6.14 -9.81
C THR A 373 28.46 7.23 -8.93
N GLU A 374 28.73 8.41 -9.50
CA GLU A 374 29.33 9.56 -8.80
C GLU A 374 28.35 10.27 -7.86
N TRP A 375 27.05 10.10 -8.08
CA TRP A 375 25.98 10.72 -7.31
C TRP A 375 25.46 9.82 -6.22
N SER A 376 25.09 10.39 -5.09
CA SER A 376 24.57 9.68 -3.92
C SER A 376 23.31 10.37 -3.42
N CYS A 377 22.41 9.60 -2.83
CA CYS A 377 21.29 10.12 -2.05
C CYS A 377 21.49 9.75 -0.57
N TRP A 378 21.26 10.68 0.35
CA TRP A 378 21.28 10.44 1.79
C TRP A 378 20.36 11.42 2.50
N PHE A 379 20.04 11.12 3.75
CA PHE A 379 19.13 11.91 4.57
C PHE A 379 19.93 12.56 5.71
N GLU A 380 19.70 13.85 5.96
CA GLU A 380 20.28 14.64 7.06
C GLU A 380 19.16 15.03 8.04
N GLY A 381 19.46 15.12 9.34
CA GLY A 381 18.47 15.54 10.35
C GLY A 381 17.36 14.52 10.62
N LYS A 382 17.63 13.21 10.51
CA LYS A 382 16.61 12.14 10.68
C LYS A 382 15.93 12.12 12.05
N ASP A 383 16.64 12.58 13.08
CA ASP A 383 16.16 12.64 14.46
C ASP A 383 15.59 14.03 14.82
N GLU A 384 15.48 14.92 13.84
CA GLU A 384 14.93 16.28 13.97
C GLU A 384 13.49 16.34 13.44
N ASP A 385 12.75 17.39 13.81
CA ASP A 385 11.36 17.61 13.35
C ASP A 385 11.28 17.70 11.81
N GLU A 386 12.30 18.29 11.19
CA GLU A 386 12.46 18.38 9.74
C GLU A 386 13.75 17.67 9.31
N MET A 387 13.64 16.79 8.33
CA MET A 387 14.78 16.13 7.69
C MET A 387 15.01 16.67 6.27
N GLN A 388 16.25 16.53 5.78
CA GLN A 388 16.62 16.88 4.42
C GLN A 388 17.01 15.63 3.63
N ILE A 389 16.36 15.42 2.48
CA ILE A 389 16.78 14.46 1.47
C ILE A 389 17.74 15.18 0.52
N VAL A 390 18.97 14.69 0.43
CA VAL A 390 20.04 15.30 -0.36
C VAL A 390 20.42 14.38 -1.51
N VAL A 391 20.49 14.93 -2.73
CA VAL A 391 21.12 14.29 -3.88
C VAL A 391 22.35 15.11 -4.26
N GLY A 392 23.53 14.52 -4.08
CA GLY A 392 24.79 15.23 -4.26
C GLY A 392 25.98 14.29 -4.44
N ARG A 393 27.16 14.87 -4.66
CA ARG A 393 28.40 14.09 -4.77
C ARG A 393 28.91 13.72 -3.38
N ARG A 394 28.94 12.41 -3.10
CA ARG A 394 29.48 11.88 -1.85
C ARG A 394 30.16 10.54 -2.14
N ILE A 395 31.43 10.42 -1.75
CA ILE A 395 32.18 9.18 -1.86
C ILE A 395 31.70 8.22 -0.76
N ASP A 396 31.09 7.12 -1.17
CA ASP A 396 30.77 6.00 -0.29
C ASP A 396 31.68 4.81 -0.61
N LYS A 397 32.62 4.52 0.29
CA LYS A 397 33.55 3.39 0.16
C LYS A 397 32.95 2.06 0.62
N ARG A 398 31.76 2.08 1.22
CA ARG A 398 31.07 0.91 1.77
C ARG A 398 29.69 0.72 1.13
N MET A 399 29.52 1.23 -0.09
CA MET A 399 28.28 1.11 -0.86
C MET A 399 27.87 -0.36 -0.94
N ILE A 400 26.63 -0.64 -0.55
CA ILE A 400 26.00 -1.97 -0.55
C ILE A 400 25.46 -2.29 -1.94
#